data_AF-A0A0P4X299-F1
#
_entry.id   AF-A0A0P4X299-F1
#
_cell.length_a   1.000
_cell.length_b   1.000
_cell.length_c   1.000
_cell.angle_alpha   90.00
_cell.angle_beta   90.00
_cell.angle_gamma   90.00
#
_symmetry.space_group_name_H-M   'P 1'
#
loop_
_entity.id
_entity.type
_entity.pdbx_description
1 polymer ?
#
loop_
_entity_poly.entity_id
_entity_poly.type
_entity_poly.pdbx_seq_one_letter_code
_entity_poly.pdbx_strand_id
1 'polypeptide(L)'
;MDNIIEQILNLEAEMDVQSCSEGEQACVRPAQRSFSQPDCLALPSSLPPCLSWGALRPSNSYPPDLSLDKEKGAASDQASLGRAKEQRRKESHNMFERRRRFNINERIRDLGKLLPRRSEPYCEAARYSAGHILKASVEYMQWLKLEVSRLSEAEARRRVLELENHHLRSRLQQLEAKIHGLGAESKPTQRATLQ
;
A
#
# COMPACT_ATOMS: atom_id res chain seq x y z
N MET A 1 22.28 3.69 -45.54
CA MET A 1 22.57 3.82 -44.10
C MET A 1 21.26 4.08 -43.34
N ASP A 2 20.15 3.54 -43.81
CA ASP A 2 18.81 4.10 -43.52
C ASP A 2 17.89 3.06 -42.89
N ASN A 3 18.42 2.28 -41.94
CA ASN A 3 17.68 1.19 -41.29
C ASN A 3 17.86 1.16 -39.76
N ILE A 4 18.65 2.08 -39.19
CA ILE A 4 18.90 2.12 -37.74
C ILE A 4 17.79 2.89 -37.03
N ILE A 5 17.27 3.96 -37.66
CA ILE A 5 16.13 4.73 -37.12
C ILE A 5 14.86 3.88 -37.14
N GLU A 6 14.64 3.06 -38.17
CA GLU A 6 13.50 2.14 -38.21
C GLU A 6 13.62 1.00 -37.20
N GLN A 7 14.83 0.49 -36.90
CA GLN A 7 15.02 -0.49 -35.83
C GLN A 7 14.80 0.10 -34.43
N ILE A 8 15.05 1.39 -34.23
CA ILE A 8 14.76 2.09 -32.97
C ILE A 8 13.25 2.28 -32.81
N LEU A 9 12.54 2.69 -33.88
CA LEU A 9 11.08 2.87 -33.86
C LEU A 9 10.31 1.53 -33.77
N ASN A 10 10.83 0.45 -34.38
CA ASN A 10 10.19 -0.87 -34.32
C ASN A 10 10.27 -1.52 -32.92
N LEU A 11 11.29 -1.21 -32.11
CA LEU A 11 11.38 -1.72 -30.74
C LEU A 11 10.47 -0.96 -29.76
N GLU A 12 10.08 0.28 -30.09
CA GLU A 12 9.05 1.03 -29.35
C GLU A 12 7.64 0.51 -29.66
N ALA A 13 7.37 0.06 -30.90
CA ALA A 13 6.07 -0.45 -31.31
C ALA A 13 5.71 -1.84 -30.76
N GLU A 14 6.68 -2.71 -30.48
CA GLU A 14 6.41 -4.06 -29.94
C GLU A 14 6.24 -4.11 -28.40
N MET A 15 6.51 -3.01 -27.68
CA MET A 15 6.31 -2.95 -26.23
C MET A 15 5.00 -2.26 -25.79
N ASP A 16 4.26 -1.64 -26.70
CA ASP A 16 2.97 -0.96 -26.39
C ASP A 16 1.72 -1.87 -26.51
N VAL A 17 1.87 -3.14 -26.91
CA VAL A 17 0.77 -4.11 -27.03
C VAL A 17 0.71 -5.08 -25.84
N GLN A 18 0.92 -4.60 -24.60
CA GLN A 18 0.66 -5.45 -23.43
C GLN A 18 0.19 -4.74 -22.15
N SER A 19 -0.36 -3.53 -22.22
CA SER A 19 -0.97 -2.88 -21.04
C SER A 19 -2.06 -1.87 -21.38
N CYS A 20 -3.09 -2.29 -22.12
CA CYS A 20 -4.37 -1.60 -22.17
C CYS A 20 -5.52 -2.61 -21.97
N SER A 21 -5.89 -2.84 -20.71
CA SER A 21 -7.25 -3.28 -20.38
C SER A 21 -7.73 -2.56 -19.12
N GLU A 22 -8.61 -1.59 -19.39
CA GLU A 22 -9.79 -1.21 -18.61
C GLU A 22 -9.65 -0.25 -17.43
N GLY A 23 -10.28 0.94 -17.57
CA GLY A 23 -10.80 1.68 -16.43
C GLY A 23 -10.86 3.21 -16.49
N GLU A 24 -11.16 3.85 -17.64
CA GLU A 24 -11.59 5.26 -17.62
C GLU A 24 -13.03 5.38 -17.12
N GLN A 25 -13.24 6.14 -16.04
CA GLN A 25 -14.40 7.02 -15.94
C GLN A 25 -14.04 8.26 -15.11
N ALA A 26 -13.74 9.35 -15.80
CA ALA A 26 -13.65 10.68 -15.23
C ALA A 26 -15.02 11.36 -15.30
N CYS A 27 -15.41 12.08 -14.24
CA CYS A 27 -16.33 13.22 -14.30
C CYS A 27 -16.09 14.15 -13.08
N VAL A 28 -15.36 15.23 -13.33
CA VAL A 28 -15.61 16.63 -12.95
C VAL A 28 -16.50 16.93 -11.72
N ARG A 29 -15.93 17.65 -10.74
CA ARG A 29 -16.59 18.44 -9.66
C ARG A 29 -16.78 19.90 -10.12
N PRO A 30 -17.47 20.83 -9.40
CA PRO A 30 -18.33 20.70 -8.20
C PRO A 30 -19.65 21.51 -8.28
N ALA A 31 -20.61 21.27 -7.37
CA ALA A 31 -21.65 22.25 -7.05
C ALA A 31 -22.09 22.14 -5.59
N GLN A 32 -22.03 23.28 -4.89
CA GLN A 32 -22.57 23.48 -3.55
C GLN A 32 -24.11 23.57 -3.63
N ARG A 33 -24.84 22.92 -2.70
CA ARG A 33 -26.05 23.50 -2.10
C ARG A 33 -26.56 22.70 -0.89
N SER A 34 -26.66 23.43 0.22
CA SER A 34 -27.77 23.49 1.17
C SER A 34 -28.38 22.22 1.74
N PHE A 35 -28.07 22.02 3.03
CA PHE A 35 -28.85 21.32 4.04
C PHE A 35 -30.30 21.83 4.09
N SER A 36 -31.28 20.94 3.89
CA SER A 36 -32.66 21.02 4.41
C SER A 36 -33.33 19.63 4.31
N GLN A 37 -33.61 19.00 5.45
CA GLN A 37 -34.83 18.17 5.66
C GLN A 37 -35.92 19.11 6.22
N PRO A 38 -37.24 18.82 6.17
CA PRO A 38 -37.92 17.51 6.23
C PRO A 38 -38.99 17.35 5.11
N ASP A 39 -39.67 16.22 4.86
CA ASP A 39 -40.86 15.75 5.58
C ASP A 39 -41.29 14.35 5.11
N CYS A 40 -41.58 13.49 6.09
CA CYS A 40 -42.81 12.73 6.31
C CYS A 40 -43.73 12.35 5.12
N LEU A 41 -43.97 11.03 5.03
CA LEU A 41 -45.16 10.31 4.55
C LEU A 41 -45.39 10.16 3.03
N ALA A 42 -45.07 8.96 2.50
CA ALA A 42 -45.98 8.14 1.69
C ALA A 42 -45.32 6.80 1.33
N LEU A 43 -45.70 5.71 2.00
CA LEU A 43 -45.44 4.34 1.52
C LEU A 43 -46.57 3.93 0.57
N PRO A 44 -46.28 3.40 -0.63
CA PRO A 44 -47.27 2.64 -1.39
C PRO A 44 -47.45 1.25 -0.79
N SER A 45 -48.71 0.91 -0.57
CA SER A 45 -49.22 -0.37 -0.10
C SER A 45 -49.06 -1.46 -1.15
N SER A 46 -48.12 -2.39 -0.94
CA SER A 46 -48.23 -3.83 -1.27
C SER A 46 -46.87 -4.52 -1.15
N LEU A 47 -46.59 -5.13 0.00
CA LEU A 47 -45.53 -6.13 0.15
C LEU A 47 -46.06 -7.32 0.98
N PRO A 48 -45.62 -8.56 0.66
CA PRO A 48 -46.24 -9.80 1.10
C PRO A 48 -46.03 -10.08 2.61
N PRO A 49 -46.94 -10.81 3.28
CA PRO A 49 -46.84 -11.09 4.71
C PRO A 49 -45.93 -12.29 4.95
N CYS A 50 -44.64 -12.14 4.72
CA CYS A 50 -43.63 -12.98 5.35
C CYS A 50 -42.36 -12.14 5.50
N LEU A 51 -41.71 -12.23 6.66
CA LEU A 51 -40.56 -11.41 7.08
C LEU A 51 -40.94 -10.08 7.75
N SER A 52 -41.78 -10.17 8.80
CA SER A 52 -41.70 -9.22 9.92
C SER A 52 -40.32 -9.38 10.58
N TRP A 53 -39.51 -8.33 10.48
CA TRP A 53 -38.21 -8.20 11.13
C TRP A 53 -38.42 -7.95 12.63
N GLY A 54 -38.85 -8.99 13.35
CA GLY A 54 -39.28 -8.81 14.74
C GLY A 54 -39.53 -10.08 15.53
N ALA A 55 -38.93 -11.22 15.17
CA ALA A 55 -39.09 -12.45 15.93
C ALA A 55 -37.87 -13.39 15.83
N LEU A 56 -36.66 -12.89 16.13
CA LEU A 56 -35.57 -13.77 16.55
C LEU A 56 -35.64 -13.94 18.06
N ARG A 57 -36.40 -14.95 18.48
CA ARG A 57 -36.45 -15.46 19.85
C ARG A 57 -35.09 -16.12 20.15
N PRO A 58 -34.31 -15.69 21.16
CA PRO A 58 -33.16 -16.47 21.58
C PRO A 58 -33.68 -17.77 22.19
N SER A 59 -33.28 -18.92 21.63
CA SER A 59 -33.49 -20.23 22.26
C SER A 59 -32.80 -20.24 23.63
N ASN A 60 -33.58 -19.99 24.68
CA ASN A 60 -33.18 -20.22 26.07
C ASN A 60 -33.73 -21.60 26.48
N SER A 61 -32.94 -22.64 26.28
CA SER A 61 -33.26 -23.98 26.76
C SER A 61 -32.94 -24.08 28.26
N TYR A 62 -33.94 -23.85 29.12
CA TYR A 62 -33.94 -24.29 30.51
C TYR A 62 -35.03 -25.34 30.71
N PRO A 63 -34.78 -26.45 31.43
CA PRO A 63 -35.76 -27.49 31.65
C PRO A 63 -36.79 -27.04 32.70
N PRO A 64 -38.04 -27.52 32.64
CA PRO A 64 -39.02 -27.27 33.68
C PRO A 64 -38.76 -28.25 34.83
N ASP A 65 -38.35 -27.75 36.00
CA ASP A 65 -38.36 -28.54 37.24
C ASP A 65 -39.51 -28.06 38.13
N LEU A 66 -40.47 -28.96 38.31
CA LEU A 66 -41.60 -28.82 39.21
C LEU A 66 -41.18 -29.36 40.57
N SER A 67 -40.93 -28.46 41.52
CA SER A 67 -40.97 -28.76 42.95
C SER A 67 -41.29 -27.45 43.71
N LEU A 68 -42.56 -27.29 44.07
CA LEU A 68 -42.99 -26.34 45.10
C LEU A 68 -42.37 -26.75 46.46
N ASP A 69 -42.32 -25.77 47.36
CA ASP A 69 -41.98 -25.87 48.78
C ASP A 69 -40.50 -25.74 49.17
N LYS A 70 -39.91 -24.56 48.90
CA LYS A 70 -39.05 -23.91 49.90
C LYS A 70 -38.93 -22.40 49.70
N GLU A 71 -39.44 -21.69 50.71
CA GLU A 71 -39.05 -20.38 51.25
C GLU A 71 -38.48 -19.28 50.34
N LYS A 72 -38.91 -18.05 50.63
CA LYS A 72 -38.60 -16.75 50.03
C LYS A 72 -37.10 -16.35 50.05
N GLY A 73 -36.19 -17.19 49.55
CA GLY A 73 -34.74 -16.96 49.47
C GLY A 73 -34.11 -17.11 48.07
N ALA A 74 -34.71 -17.89 47.15
CA ALA A 74 -34.06 -18.28 45.89
C ALA A 74 -34.05 -17.22 44.77
N ALA A 75 -34.89 -16.18 44.85
CA ALA A 75 -34.91 -15.11 43.85
C ALA A 75 -33.66 -14.21 43.92
N SER A 76 -33.05 -14.10 45.11
CA SER A 76 -31.80 -13.36 45.33
C SER A 76 -30.60 -14.09 44.70
N ASP A 77 -30.60 -15.42 44.73
CA ASP A 77 -29.50 -16.26 44.27
C ASP A 77 -29.46 -16.42 42.74
N GLN A 78 -30.61 -16.46 42.05
CA GLN A 78 -30.61 -16.41 40.58
C GLN A 78 -30.20 -15.03 40.05
N ALA A 79 -30.61 -13.95 40.71
CA ALA A 79 -30.20 -12.59 40.34
C ALA A 79 -28.70 -12.36 40.57
N SER A 80 -28.12 -12.93 41.65
CA SER A 80 -26.69 -12.86 41.94
C SER A 80 -25.86 -13.67 40.93
N LEU A 81 -26.30 -14.88 40.56
CA LEU A 81 -25.68 -15.69 39.50
C LEU A 81 -25.76 -15.01 38.11
N GLY A 82 -26.86 -14.32 37.82
CA GLY A 82 -27.02 -13.50 36.62
C GLY A 82 -26.00 -12.36 36.55
N ARG A 83 -25.85 -11.61 37.66
CA ARG A 83 -24.85 -10.53 37.78
C ARG A 83 -23.41 -11.06 37.65
N ALA A 84 -23.10 -12.21 38.23
CA ALA A 84 -21.78 -12.84 38.12
C ALA A 84 -21.45 -13.25 36.67
N LYS A 85 -22.42 -13.81 35.93
CA LYS A 85 -22.25 -14.13 34.50
C LYS A 85 -22.04 -12.89 33.65
N GLU A 86 -22.79 -11.82 33.92
CA GLU A 86 -22.61 -10.54 33.21
C GLU A 86 -21.23 -9.93 33.48
N GLN A 87 -20.78 -9.98 34.73
CA GLN A 87 -19.45 -9.50 35.11
C GLN A 87 -18.33 -10.28 34.40
N ARG A 88 -18.42 -11.61 34.34
CA ARG A 88 -17.46 -12.43 33.57
C ARG A 88 -17.44 -12.09 32.08
N ARG A 89 -18.60 -11.81 31.49
CA ARG A 89 -18.68 -11.35 30.08
C ARG A 89 -17.99 -10.00 29.91
N LYS A 90 -18.22 -9.05 30.82
CA LYS A 90 -17.56 -7.74 30.83
C LYS A 90 -16.04 -7.87 31.00
N GLU A 91 -15.58 -8.72 31.91
CA GLU A 91 -14.15 -8.98 32.12
C GLU A 91 -13.50 -9.64 30.90
N SER A 92 -14.16 -10.63 30.32
CA SER A 92 -13.71 -11.28 29.08
C SER A 92 -13.60 -10.27 27.93
N HIS A 93 -14.62 -9.41 27.78
CA HIS A 93 -14.62 -8.34 26.80
C HIS A 93 -13.49 -7.32 27.07
N ASN A 94 -13.29 -6.92 28.32
CA ASN A 94 -12.25 -5.96 28.71
C ASN A 94 -10.85 -6.52 28.42
N MET A 95 -10.62 -7.80 28.70
CA MET A 95 -9.37 -8.49 28.38
C MET A 95 -9.11 -8.50 26.87
N PHE A 96 -10.11 -8.84 26.07
CA PHE A 96 -9.97 -8.83 24.61
C PHE A 96 -9.66 -7.44 24.07
N GLU A 97 -10.36 -6.42 24.56
CA GLU A 97 -10.13 -5.03 24.14
C GLU A 97 -8.76 -4.52 24.58
N ARG A 98 -8.27 -4.89 25.77
CA ARG A 98 -6.88 -4.61 26.17
C ARG A 98 -5.90 -5.24 25.20
N ARG A 99 -6.07 -6.52 24.87
CA ARG A 99 -5.22 -7.22 23.90
C ARG A 99 -5.24 -6.55 22.53
N ARG A 100 -6.41 -6.15 22.04
CA ARG A 100 -6.56 -5.40 20.79
C ARG A 100 -5.79 -4.07 20.83
N ARG A 101 -5.93 -3.30 21.91
CA ARG A 101 -5.19 -2.03 22.11
C ARG A 101 -3.68 -2.24 22.12
N PHE A 102 -3.19 -3.27 22.81
CA PHE A 102 -1.77 -3.62 22.81
C PHE A 102 -1.27 -3.95 21.42
N ASN A 103 -2.03 -4.76 20.66
CA ASN A 103 -1.65 -5.13 19.31
C ASN A 103 -1.56 -3.90 18.37
N ILE A 104 -2.54 -2.99 18.42
CA ILE A 104 -2.52 -1.75 17.63
C ILE A 104 -1.29 -0.90 18.00
N ASN A 105 -1.04 -0.69 19.30
CA ASN A 105 0.08 0.11 19.76
C ASN A 105 1.43 -0.48 19.34
N GLU A 106 1.57 -1.81 19.33
CA GLU A 106 2.75 -2.50 18.82
C GLU A 106 2.96 -2.22 17.32
N ARG A 107 1.91 -2.32 16.49
CA ARG A 107 2.03 -2.02 15.06
C ARG A 107 2.44 -0.57 14.81
N ILE A 108 1.92 0.37 15.59
CA ILE A 108 2.33 1.78 15.50
C ILE A 108 3.81 1.93 15.88
N ARG A 109 4.27 1.27 16.95
CA ARG A 109 5.70 1.29 17.33
C ARG A 109 6.60 0.67 16.25
N ASP A 110 6.17 -0.42 15.62
CA ASP A 110 6.93 -1.08 14.56
C ASP A 110 7.04 -0.19 13.31
N LEU A 111 5.96 0.48 12.91
CA LEU A 111 6.01 1.48 11.84
C LEU A 111 7.05 2.57 12.14
N GLY A 112 7.10 3.05 13.39
CA GLY A 112 8.08 4.05 13.84
C GLY A 112 9.54 3.63 13.64
N LYS A 113 9.85 2.33 13.63
CA LYS A 113 11.21 1.80 13.40
C LYS A 113 11.60 1.79 11.92
N LEU A 114 10.63 1.74 11.01
CA LEU A 114 10.84 1.69 9.55
C LEU A 114 10.97 3.10 8.93
N LEU A 115 10.56 4.13 9.67
CA LEU A 115 10.66 5.50 9.18
C LEU A 115 12.12 5.95 9.05
N PRO A 116 12.45 6.74 8.02
CA PRO A 116 13.78 7.30 7.88
C PRO A 116 14.09 8.19 9.08
N ARG A 117 15.19 7.88 9.78
CA ARG A 117 15.66 8.66 10.93
C ARG A 117 16.09 10.03 10.42
N ARG A 118 15.32 11.08 10.74
CA ARG A 118 15.75 12.47 10.52
C ARG A 118 16.93 12.74 11.45
N SER A 119 18.15 12.51 10.94
CA SER A 119 19.46 13.01 11.40
C SER A 119 19.85 12.95 12.90
N GLU A 120 19.13 12.25 13.77
CA GLU A 120 19.45 12.15 15.20
C GLU A 120 19.60 10.69 15.63
N PRO A 121 20.80 10.25 16.07
CA PRO A 121 21.10 8.86 16.40
C PRO A 121 20.40 8.32 17.67
N TYR A 122 19.52 9.09 18.32
CA TYR A 122 18.78 8.64 19.51
C TYR A 122 17.28 9.01 19.47
N CYS A 123 16.65 8.94 18.31
CA CYS A 123 15.19 8.96 18.23
C CYS A 123 14.64 7.56 18.53
N GLU A 124 14.48 7.30 19.82
CA GLU A 124 13.79 6.14 20.36
C GLU A 124 12.31 6.23 19.97
N ALA A 125 11.75 5.19 19.35
CA ALA A 125 10.37 5.18 18.86
C ALA A 125 9.33 5.57 19.93
N ALA A 126 9.69 5.48 21.22
CA ALA A 126 8.90 5.92 22.35
C ALA A 126 8.68 7.44 22.45
N ARG A 127 9.51 8.28 21.80
CA ARG A 127 9.37 9.75 21.85
C ARG A 127 8.36 10.31 20.86
N TYR A 128 8.00 9.57 19.83
CA TYR A 128 7.03 10.04 18.84
C TYR A 128 5.61 9.64 19.25
N SER A 129 4.68 10.59 19.17
CA SER A 129 3.27 10.30 19.40
C SER A 129 2.70 9.43 18.28
N ALA A 130 1.66 8.65 18.60
CA ALA A 130 1.00 7.78 17.62
C ALA A 130 0.58 8.53 16.34
N GLY A 131 0.06 9.76 16.48
CA GLY A 131 -0.32 10.60 15.35
C GLY A 131 0.86 10.99 14.45
N HIS A 132 2.02 11.32 15.03
CA HIS A 132 3.22 11.64 14.25
C HIS A 132 3.74 10.43 13.48
N ILE A 133 3.80 9.26 14.13
CA ILE A 133 4.27 8.02 13.47
C ILE A 133 3.37 7.67 12.29
N LEU A 134 2.04 7.73 12.47
CA LEU A 134 1.09 7.43 11.40
C LEU A 134 1.21 8.42 10.24
N LYS A 135 1.28 9.72 10.53
CA LYS A 135 1.46 10.76 9.50
C LYS A 135 2.75 10.53 8.69
N ALA A 136 3.88 10.39 9.38
CA ALA A 136 5.17 10.16 8.74
C ALA A 136 5.21 8.84 7.95
N SER A 137 4.49 7.81 8.40
CA SER A 137 4.36 6.54 7.66
C SER A 137 3.63 6.72 6.33
N VAL A 138 2.56 7.51 6.31
CA VAL A 138 1.82 7.80 5.07
C VAL A 138 2.68 8.62 4.11
N GLU A 139 3.33 9.68 4.61
CA GLU A 139 4.24 10.52 3.81
C GLU A 139 5.39 9.70 3.22
N TYR A 140 6.00 8.82 4.03
CA TYR A 140 7.09 7.99 3.56
C TYR A 140 6.64 6.95 2.53
N MET A 141 5.46 6.35 2.69
CA MET A 141 4.89 5.44 1.68
C MET A 141 4.65 6.16 0.35
N GLN A 142 4.13 7.40 0.38
CA GLN A 142 3.95 8.21 -0.82
C GLN A 142 5.29 8.53 -1.48
N TRP A 143 6.30 8.89 -0.69
CA TRP A 143 7.65 9.13 -1.19
C TRP A 143 8.25 7.87 -1.81
N LEU A 144 8.13 6.70 -1.17
CA LEU A 144 8.61 5.43 -1.70
C LEU A 144 7.94 5.08 -3.04
N LYS A 145 6.64 5.32 -3.19
CA LYS A 145 5.95 5.11 -4.47
C LYS A 145 6.54 5.97 -5.58
N LEU A 146 6.77 7.26 -5.30
CA LEU A 146 7.41 8.17 -6.26
C LEU A 146 8.84 7.72 -6.59
N GLU A 147 9.59 7.31 -5.56
CA GLU A 147 10.99 6.90 -5.71
C GLU A 147 11.12 5.62 -6.55
N VAL A 148 10.21 4.66 -6.41
CA VAL A 148 10.15 3.47 -7.27
C VAL A 148 9.98 3.86 -8.74
N SER A 149 9.05 4.78 -9.06
CA SER A 149 8.88 5.27 -10.44
C SER A 149 10.13 6.00 -10.94
N ARG A 150 10.72 6.86 -10.11
CA ARG A 150 11.95 7.60 -10.45
C ARG A 150 13.13 6.67 -10.74
N LEU A 151 13.29 5.60 -9.95
CA LEU A 151 14.32 4.59 -10.15
C LEU A 151 14.10 3.79 -11.44
N SER A 152 12.85 3.41 -11.74
CA SER A 152 12.51 2.73 -12.99
C SER A 152 12.90 3.55 -14.22
N GLU A 153 12.60 4.85 -14.25
CA GLU A 153 13.02 5.74 -15.34
C GLU A 153 14.54 5.89 -15.42
N ALA A 154 15.22 5.98 -14.27
CA ALA A 154 16.67 6.08 -14.22
C ALA A 154 17.34 4.80 -14.76
N GLU A 155 16.77 3.63 -14.48
CA GLU A 155 17.22 2.36 -15.04
C GLU A 155 17.01 2.29 -16.55
N ALA A 156 15.88 2.75 -17.07
CA ALA A 156 15.63 2.81 -18.52
C ALA A 156 16.67 3.72 -19.21
N ARG A 157 16.89 4.92 -18.67
CA ARG A 157 17.93 5.84 -19.16
C ARG A 157 19.32 5.23 -19.11
N ARG A 158 19.65 4.49 -18.03
CA ARG A 158 20.93 3.79 -17.89
C ARG A 158 21.12 2.75 -19.00
N ARG A 159 20.10 1.94 -19.32
CA ARG A 159 20.18 0.93 -20.39
C ARG A 159 20.47 1.55 -21.76
N VAL A 160 19.81 2.66 -22.08
CA VAL A 160 20.05 3.40 -23.33
C VAL A 160 21.50 3.88 -23.41
N LEU A 161 22.00 4.52 -22.35
CA LEU A 161 23.38 4.99 -22.29
C LEU A 161 24.39 3.84 -22.37
N GLU A 162 24.10 2.68 -21.79
CA GLU A 162 24.98 1.50 -21.87
C GLU A 162 25.08 0.96 -23.30
N LEU A 163 23.97 0.91 -24.03
CA LEU A 163 23.95 0.50 -25.44
C LEU A 163 24.72 1.49 -26.32
N GLU A 164 24.48 2.79 -26.15
CA GLU A 164 25.20 3.83 -26.88
C GLU A 164 26.70 3.79 -26.56
N ASN A 165 27.07 3.64 -25.29
CA ASN A 165 28.48 3.54 -24.89
C ASN A 165 29.15 2.30 -25.50
N HIS A 166 28.46 1.16 -25.53
CA HIS A 166 28.96 -0.05 -26.18
C HIS A 166 29.19 0.16 -27.69
N HIS A 167 28.25 0.82 -28.36
CA HIS A 167 28.38 1.16 -29.78
C HIS A 167 29.58 2.08 -30.04
N LEU A 168 29.71 3.15 -29.26
CA LEU A 168 30.81 4.10 -29.38
C LEU A 168 32.18 3.43 -29.15
N ARG A 169 32.28 2.54 -28.16
CA ARG A 169 33.50 1.74 -27.91
C ARG A 169 33.86 0.85 -29.10
N SER A 170 32.87 0.16 -29.68
CA SER A 170 33.09 -0.67 -30.87
C SER A 170 33.52 0.16 -32.08
N ARG A 171 32.96 1.36 -32.24
CA ARG A 171 33.35 2.28 -33.32
C ARG A 171 34.76 2.81 -33.14
N LEU A 172 35.15 3.17 -31.92
CA LEU A 172 36.52 3.58 -31.59
C LEU A 172 37.51 2.46 -31.95
N GLN A 173 37.26 1.22 -31.52
CA GLN A 173 38.11 0.07 -31.85
C GLN A 173 38.27 -0.15 -33.37
N GLN A 174 37.18 -0.03 -34.14
CA GLN A 174 37.24 -0.14 -35.60
C GLN A 174 38.09 0.95 -36.23
N LEU A 175 37.98 2.19 -35.74
CA LEU A 175 38.75 3.32 -36.24
C LEU A 175 40.24 3.19 -35.86
N GLU A 176 40.54 2.79 -34.64
CA GLU A 176 41.88 2.49 -34.18
C GLU A 176 42.53 1.38 -35.01
N ALA A 177 41.80 0.30 -35.34
CA ALA A 177 42.29 -0.77 -36.20
C ALA A 177 42.59 -0.28 -37.63
N LYS A 178 41.76 0.59 -38.19
CA LYS A 178 42.00 1.20 -39.51
C LYS A 178 43.25 2.08 -39.52
N ILE A 179 43.46 2.88 -38.48
CA ILE A 179 44.67 3.72 -38.36
C ILE A 179 45.92 2.86 -38.23
N HIS A 180 45.91 1.83 -37.37
CA HIS A 180 47.05 0.93 -37.24
C HIS A 180 47.31 0.11 -38.52
N GLY A 181 46.26 -0.31 -39.23
CA GLY A 181 46.38 -0.99 -40.53
C GLY A 181 46.93 -0.10 -41.65
N LEU A 182 46.77 1.23 -41.54
CA LEU A 182 47.34 2.21 -42.47
C LEU A 182 48.72 2.74 -42.02
N GLY A 183 49.11 2.49 -40.77
CA GLY A 183 50.37 2.95 -40.17
C GLY A 183 51.58 2.01 -40.37
N ALA A 184 51.39 0.83 -40.99
CA ALA A 184 52.48 -0.11 -41.25
C ALA A 184 53.40 0.30 -42.43
N GLU A 185 53.09 1.38 -43.16
CA GLU A 185 53.85 1.83 -44.34
C GLU A 185 54.59 3.18 -44.16
N SER A 186 54.75 3.71 -42.94
CA SER A 186 55.66 4.84 -42.72
C SER A 186 56.97 4.38 -42.07
N LYS A 187 57.93 4.02 -42.94
CA LYS A 187 59.34 3.84 -42.54
C LYS A 187 59.81 5.05 -41.71
N PRO A 188 60.61 4.85 -40.66
CA PRO A 188 61.18 5.95 -39.91
C PRO A 188 62.14 6.73 -40.81
N THR A 189 61.71 7.91 -41.25
CA THR A 189 62.59 8.90 -41.87
C THR A 189 63.65 9.27 -40.84
N GLN A 190 64.86 8.75 -41.04
CA GLN A 190 66.02 9.09 -40.23
C GLN A 190 66.22 10.60 -40.32
N ARG A 191 65.99 11.30 -39.20
CA ARG A 191 66.26 12.73 -39.08
C ARG A 191 67.78 12.89 -38.95
N ALA A 192 68.44 13.13 -40.09
CA ALA A 192 69.84 13.49 -40.12
C ALA A 192 70.05 14.74 -39.27
N THR A 193 70.87 14.61 -38.23
CA THR A 193 71.28 15.70 -37.35
C THR A 193 72.52 16.30 -38.02
N LEU A 194 72.40 17.51 -38.58
CA LEU A 194 73.55 18.27 -39.09
C LEU A 194 74.22 18.97 -37.91
N GLN A 195 75.54 18.74 -37.80
CA GLN A 195 76.46 19.44 -36.90
C GLN A 195 76.78 20.83 -37.44
#